data_AF-A0A7K7T4H5-F1
#
_entry.id   AF-A0A7K7T4H5-F1
#
_cell.length_a   1.000
_cell.length_b   1.000
_cell.length_c   1.000
_cell.angle_alpha   90.00
_cell.angle_beta   90.00
_cell.angle_gamma   90.00
#
_symmetry.space_group_name_H-M   'P 1'
#
loop_
_entity.id
_entity.type
_entity.pdbx_description
1 polymer ?
#
loop_
_entity_poly.entity_id
_entity_poly.type
_entity_poly.pdbx_seq_one_letter_code
_entity_poly.pdbx_strand_id
1 'polypeptide(L)'
;IPGSGHKYYLHFSVEDYRTGDNAGSCLATVLYPRKKSPPVVTIKCSRSTDQEEIQEEDNRLYQKLRHQTKPITGTNIPDSYGNMEPALEPLWALAVAGSSSIMWEKSTETLGYSLAQVKSVQQWLRKDDFLEFDYTVLLHEMPTQEIIPCHMRLTWLPAHPLKVKHFCASPLHGLEEGSGGESGSAAGLPEERGASF
;
A
#
# COMPACT_ATOMS: atom_id res chain seq x y z
N ILE A 1 -19.21 -0.32 22.68
CA ILE A 1 -20.09 0.86 22.87
C ILE A 1 -21.45 0.53 22.29
N PRO A 2 -22.52 0.46 23.09
CA PRO A 2 -23.87 0.16 22.58
C PRO A 2 -24.20 1.05 21.39
N GLY A 3 -24.54 0.45 20.25
CA GLY A 3 -24.89 1.16 19.03
C GLY A 3 -23.72 1.66 18.15
N SER A 4 -22.50 1.82 18.67
CA SER A 4 -21.38 2.37 17.90
C SER A 4 -20.37 1.33 17.39
N GLY A 5 -20.17 0.21 18.10
CA GLY A 5 -19.15 -0.81 17.75
C GLY A 5 -18.20 -1.12 18.92
N HIS A 6 -17.06 -1.76 18.64
CA HIS A 6 -16.06 -2.13 19.66
C HIS A 6 -14.89 -1.14 19.69
N LYS A 7 -14.57 -0.65 20.88
CA LYS A 7 -13.50 0.32 21.09
C LYS A 7 -12.39 -0.29 21.93
N TYR A 8 -11.17 -0.21 21.42
CA TYR A 8 -9.96 -0.69 22.03
C TYR A 8 -9.10 0.48 22.50
N TYR A 9 -8.41 0.28 23.62
CA TYR A 9 -7.47 1.23 24.21
C TYR A 9 -6.11 0.54 24.24
N LEU A 10 -5.13 1.13 23.58
CA LEU A 10 -3.83 0.51 23.32
C LEU A 10 -2.72 1.40 23.86
N HIS A 11 -1.72 0.77 24.47
CA HIS A 11 -0.44 1.37 24.80
C HIS A 11 0.65 0.45 24.25
N PHE A 12 1.50 0.96 23.38
CA PHE A 12 2.54 0.17 22.71
C PHE A 12 3.78 1.02 22.43
N SER A 13 4.94 0.36 22.35
CA SER A 13 6.16 0.96 21.82
C SER A 13 6.18 0.89 20.29
N VAL A 14 6.88 1.82 19.67
CA VAL A 14 7.14 1.84 18.22
C VAL A 14 8.64 1.74 18.00
N GLU A 15 9.03 1.05 16.93
CA GLU A 15 10.42 0.89 16.54
C GLU A 15 10.67 1.62 15.22
N ASP A 16 11.87 2.16 15.05
CA ASP A 16 12.31 2.74 13.80
C ASP A 16 12.38 1.63 12.74
N TYR A 17 11.71 1.87 11.61
CA TYR A 17 11.59 0.86 10.56
C TYR A 17 12.96 0.44 9.99
N ARG A 18 13.96 1.33 10.00
CA ARG A 18 15.27 1.10 9.39
C ARG A 18 16.27 0.52 10.38
N THR A 19 16.32 1.03 11.61
CA THR A 19 17.31 0.59 12.60
C THR A 19 16.78 -0.47 13.57
N GLY A 20 15.46 -0.58 13.72
CA GLY A 20 14.82 -1.40 14.75
C GLY A 20 14.95 -0.81 16.16
N ASP A 21 15.52 0.40 16.28
CA ASP A 21 15.66 1.05 17.58
C ASP A 21 14.32 1.55 18.09
N ASN A 22 14.21 1.70 19.41
CA ASN A 22 13.00 2.24 20.01
C ASN A 22 12.76 3.71 19.56
N ALA A 23 11.71 3.90 18.77
CA ALA A 23 11.29 5.21 18.23
C ALA A 23 10.30 5.93 19.17
N GLY A 24 9.91 5.30 20.28
CA GLY A 24 9.08 5.88 21.33
C GLY A 24 7.88 5.00 21.69
N SER A 25 6.83 5.65 22.20
CA SER A 25 5.59 4.96 22.59
C SER A 25 4.35 5.75 22.22
N CYS A 26 3.26 5.03 22.04
CA CYS A 26 1.98 5.58 21.62
C CYS A 26 0.83 5.09 22.49
N LEU A 27 -0.08 6.02 22.78
CA LEU A 27 -1.41 5.74 23.32
C LEU A 27 -2.43 5.93 22.20
N ALA A 28 -3.21 4.88 21.92
CA ALA A 28 -4.19 4.91 20.85
C ALA A 28 -5.57 4.43 21.32
N THR A 29 -6.60 4.94 20.67
CA THR A 29 -7.93 4.33 20.69
C THR A 29 -8.36 3.99 19.28
N VAL A 30 -8.86 2.77 19.10
CA VAL A 30 -9.38 2.27 17.82
C VAL A 30 -10.82 1.86 18.04
N LEU A 31 -11.75 2.47 17.33
CA LEU A 31 -13.16 2.08 17.29
C LEU A 31 -13.43 1.41 15.95
N TYR A 32 -13.79 0.12 15.98
CA TYR A 32 -14.34 -0.58 14.84
C TYR A 32 -15.86 -0.38 14.81
N PRO A 33 -16.41 0.35 13.82
CA PRO A 33 -17.83 0.64 13.80
C PRO A 33 -18.65 -0.59 13.44
N ARG A 34 -19.88 -0.67 13.94
CA ARG A 34 -20.80 -1.78 13.60
C ARG A 34 -21.22 -1.77 12.12
N LYS A 35 -21.28 -0.58 11.51
CA LYS A 35 -21.53 -0.42 10.07
C LYS A 35 -20.23 -0.64 9.32
N LYS A 36 -20.32 -1.15 8.09
CA LYS A 36 -19.15 -1.29 7.20
C LYS A 36 -18.58 0.09 6.88
N SER A 37 -17.57 0.51 7.63
CA SER A 37 -16.82 1.75 7.48
C SER A 37 -15.42 1.59 8.08
N PRO A 38 -14.43 2.37 7.63
CA PRO A 38 -13.09 2.35 8.21
C PRO A 38 -13.07 2.51 9.73
N PRO A 39 -12.07 1.94 10.43
CA PRO A 39 -11.88 2.14 11.86
C PRO A 39 -11.64 3.62 12.20
N VAL A 40 -12.20 4.11 13.30
CA VAL A 40 -11.93 5.45 13.80
C VAL A 40 -10.75 5.39 14.77
N VAL A 41 -9.66 6.06 14.42
CA VAL A 41 -8.40 6.02 15.17
C VAL A 41 -8.11 7.39 15.78
N THR A 42 -7.67 7.39 17.03
CA THR A 42 -7.06 8.55 17.68
C THR A 42 -5.78 8.09 18.34
N ILE A 43 -4.66 8.74 18.07
CA ILE A 43 -3.35 8.34 18.54
C ILE A 43 -2.56 9.54 19.02
N LYS A 44 -1.80 9.34 20.09
CA LYS A 44 -0.80 10.29 20.60
C LYS A 44 0.48 9.51 20.84
N CYS A 45 1.59 9.98 20.27
CA CYS A 45 2.89 9.35 20.42
C CYS A 45 3.90 10.32 21.02
N SER A 46 4.73 9.82 21.93
CA SER A 46 5.98 10.46 22.34
C SER A 46 7.11 9.88 21.51
N ARG A 47 7.72 10.71 20.67
CA ARG A 47 8.85 10.33 19.80
C ARG A 47 10.17 10.49 20.53
N SER A 48 11.15 9.64 20.21
CA SER A 48 12.52 9.81 20.67
C SER A 48 13.33 10.79 19.81
N THR A 49 12.98 10.93 18.54
CA THR A 49 13.64 11.82 17.56
C THR A 49 13.00 13.20 17.47
N ASP A 50 13.84 14.20 17.17
CA ASP A 50 13.42 15.59 17.01
C ASP A 50 12.64 15.79 15.69
N GLN A 51 11.61 16.64 15.72
CA GLN A 51 10.76 16.88 14.55
C GLN A 51 11.48 17.66 13.45
N GLU A 52 12.40 18.56 13.81
CA GLU A 52 13.21 19.33 12.86
C GLU A 52 14.17 18.41 12.10
N GLU A 53 14.78 17.45 12.80
CA GLU A 53 15.67 16.45 12.19
C GLU A 53 14.94 15.59 11.14
N ILE A 54 13.75 15.07 11.48
CA ILE A 54 12.91 14.32 10.52
C ILE A 54 12.59 15.19 9.29
N GLN A 55 12.25 16.46 9.51
CA GLN A 55 11.91 17.37 8.43
C GLN A 55 13.12 17.67 7.52
N GLU A 56 14.32 17.76 8.08
CA GLU A 56 15.56 17.93 7.32
C GLU A 56 15.87 16.67 6.48
N GLU A 57 15.74 15.47 7.05
CA GLU A 57 15.94 14.21 6.33
C GLU A 57 14.93 14.03 5.18
N ASP A 58 13.65 14.30 5.43
CA ASP A 58 12.60 14.27 4.40
C ASP A 58 12.89 15.27 3.27
N ASN A 59 13.35 16.47 3.60
CA ASN A 59 13.73 17.47 2.61
C ASN A 59 14.93 17.02 1.78
N ARG A 60 15.96 16.44 2.40
CA ARG A 60 17.12 15.90 1.71
C ARG A 60 16.74 14.78 0.75
N LEU A 61 15.85 13.88 1.18
CA LEU A 61 15.32 12.83 0.34
C LEU A 61 14.53 13.40 -0.84
N TYR A 62 13.61 14.33 -0.58
CA TYR A 62 12.82 15.00 -1.61
C TYR A 62 13.72 15.65 -2.67
N GLN A 63 14.74 16.41 -2.26
CA GLN A 63 15.67 17.03 -3.20
C GLN A 63 16.40 15.98 -4.05
N LYS A 64 16.84 14.86 -3.46
CA LYS A 64 17.48 13.76 -4.18
C LYS A 64 16.56 13.14 -5.24
N LEU A 65 15.28 12.92 -4.91
CA LEU A 65 14.30 12.33 -5.83
C LEU A 65 13.85 13.32 -6.92
N ARG A 66 13.76 14.62 -6.59
CA ARG A 66 13.31 15.67 -7.52
C ARG A 66 14.33 15.98 -8.61
N HIS A 67 15.62 15.90 -8.31
CA HIS A 67 16.71 16.18 -9.26
C HIS A 67 17.04 15.01 -10.20
N GLN A 68 16.30 13.90 -10.14
CA GLN A 68 16.52 12.79 -11.07
C GLN A 68 16.11 13.16 -12.49
N THR A 69 16.99 12.91 -13.45
CA THR A 69 16.76 13.21 -14.88
C THR A 69 15.93 12.16 -15.58
N LYS A 70 15.82 10.96 -15.00
CA LYS A 70 14.99 9.86 -15.50
C LYS A 70 13.93 9.51 -14.46
N PRO A 71 12.74 9.09 -14.88
CA PRO A 71 11.74 8.55 -13.96
C PRO A 71 12.32 7.39 -13.15
N ILE A 72 12.17 7.43 -11.83
CA ILE A 72 12.57 6.33 -10.96
C ILE A 72 11.63 5.14 -11.18
N THR A 73 12.19 3.95 -11.34
CA THR A 73 11.43 2.71 -11.49
C THR A 73 12.00 1.61 -10.61
N GLY A 74 11.15 0.69 -10.18
CA GLY A 74 11.56 -0.49 -9.43
C GLY A 74 10.53 -1.61 -9.52
N THR A 75 10.96 -2.85 -9.31
CA THR A 75 10.10 -4.04 -9.41
C THR A 75 10.50 -5.08 -8.38
N ASN A 76 9.52 -5.82 -7.85
CA ASN A 76 9.72 -6.87 -6.85
C ASN A 76 10.59 -6.41 -5.67
N ILE A 77 10.07 -5.46 -4.88
CA ILE A 77 10.77 -4.89 -3.72
C ILE A 77 10.00 -5.27 -2.44
N PRO A 78 10.59 -6.02 -1.49
CA PRO A 78 11.83 -6.77 -1.64
C PRO A 78 11.67 -7.92 -2.67
N ASP A 79 12.78 -8.50 -3.09
CA ASP A 79 12.79 -9.67 -3.98
C ASP A 79 12.25 -10.93 -3.27
N SER A 80 12.23 -12.06 -3.97
CA SER A 80 11.74 -13.34 -3.42
C SER A 80 12.53 -13.88 -2.23
N TYR A 81 13.73 -13.34 -1.98
CA TYR A 81 14.60 -13.72 -0.88
C TYR A 81 14.60 -12.68 0.25
N GLY A 82 13.79 -11.63 0.14
CA GLY A 82 13.74 -10.55 1.11
C GLY A 82 14.84 -9.50 0.92
N ASN A 83 15.60 -9.53 -0.17
CA ASN A 83 16.63 -8.55 -0.43
C ASN A 83 16.05 -7.30 -1.10
N MET A 84 16.66 -6.15 -0.82
CA MET A 84 16.34 -4.87 -1.45
C MET A 84 17.63 -4.06 -1.61
N GLU A 85 17.85 -3.51 -2.79
CA GLU A 85 18.95 -2.56 -2.99
C GLU A 85 18.72 -1.31 -2.12
N PRO A 86 19.75 -0.80 -1.41
CA PRO A 86 19.61 0.39 -0.56
C PRO A 86 19.08 1.63 -1.30
N ALA A 87 19.30 1.71 -2.62
CA ALA A 87 18.78 2.81 -3.43
C ALA A 87 17.25 2.80 -3.57
N LEU A 88 16.60 1.64 -3.37
CA LEU A 88 15.15 1.46 -3.47
C LEU A 88 14.44 1.59 -2.11
N GLU A 89 15.19 1.65 -1.02
CA GLU A 89 14.66 1.81 0.34
C GLU A 89 13.68 2.99 0.47
N PRO A 90 13.93 4.19 -0.10
CA PRO A 90 12.97 5.28 -0.01
C PRO A 90 11.65 5.00 -0.75
N LEU A 91 11.70 4.26 -1.86
CA LEU A 91 10.48 3.88 -2.59
C LEU A 91 9.65 2.88 -1.80
N TRP A 92 10.33 1.96 -1.10
CA TRP A 92 9.70 1.02 -0.19
C TRP A 92 9.08 1.74 1.02
N ALA A 93 9.80 2.67 1.65
CA ALA A 93 9.28 3.45 2.78
C ALA A 93 8.02 4.26 2.39
N LEU A 94 8.03 4.90 1.21
CA LEU A 94 6.83 5.56 0.67
C LEU A 94 5.70 4.56 0.39
N ALA A 95 6.02 3.35 -0.10
CA ALA A 95 5.02 2.31 -0.32
C ALA A 95 4.42 1.81 1.00
N VAL A 96 5.22 1.63 2.06
CA VAL A 96 4.74 1.27 3.41
C VAL A 96 3.80 2.35 3.92
N ALA A 97 4.23 3.62 3.87
CA ALA A 97 3.42 4.76 4.31
C ALA A 97 2.10 4.85 3.53
N GLY A 98 2.14 4.75 2.20
CA GLY A 98 0.94 4.79 1.36
C GLY A 98 0.00 3.61 1.59
N SER A 99 0.56 2.40 1.64
CA SER A 99 -0.19 1.17 1.87
C SER A 99 -0.86 1.17 3.24
N SER A 100 -0.27 1.83 4.24
CA SER A 100 -0.87 1.95 5.58
C SER A 100 -2.26 2.61 5.56
N SER A 101 -2.49 3.57 4.64
CA SER A 101 -3.82 4.16 4.44
C SER A 101 -4.82 3.13 3.91
N ILE A 102 -4.41 2.34 2.91
CA ILE A 102 -5.24 1.28 2.31
C ILE A 102 -5.59 0.22 3.36
N MET A 103 -4.56 -0.22 4.10
CA MET A 103 -4.69 -1.21 5.16
C MET A 103 -5.63 -0.71 6.26
N TRP A 104 -5.50 0.54 6.70
CA TRP A 104 -6.40 1.16 7.67
C TRP A 104 -7.85 1.19 7.15
N GLU A 105 -8.07 1.65 5.93
CA GLU A 105 -9.42 1.75 5.35
C GLU A 105 -10.14 0.40 5.24
N LYS A 106 -9.39 -0.67 4.97
CA LYS A 106 -9.92 -2.04 4.79
C LYS A 106 -9.96 -2.88 6.06
N SER A 107 -9.21 -2.51 7.09
CA SER A 107 -9.10 -3.32 8.32
C SER A 107 -10.45 -3.46 9.04
N THR A 108 -10.67 -4.66 9.58
CA THR A 108 -11.80 -4.95 10.46
C THR A 108 -11.27 -5.57 11.76
N GLU A 109 -12.15 -5.83 12.73
CA GLU A 109 -11.74 -6.48 13.98
C GLU A 109 -11.08 -7.85 13.76
N THR A 110 -11.41 -8.53 12.66
CA THR A 110 -10.94 -9.88 12.36
C THR A 110 -10.00 -9.94 11.16
N LEU A 111 -9.77 -8.82 10.45
CA LEU A 111 -8.92 -8.75 9.26
C LEU A 111 -7.87 -7.66 9.44
N GLY A 112 -6.62 -8.07 9.37
CA GLY A 112 -5.45 -7.19 9.31
C GLY A 112 -4.70 -7.38 8.01
N TYR A 113 -3.84 -6.41 7.69
CA TYR A 113 -3.06 -6.41 6.46
C TYR A 113 -1.61 -6.07 6.75
N SER A 114 -0.70 -6.60 5.94
CA SER A 114 0.69 -6.16 5.87
C SER A 114 1.11 -5.96 4.41
N LEU A 115 2.10 -5.09 4.17
CA LEU A 115 2.70 -4.95 2.85
C LEU A 115 3.67 -6.11 2.65
N ALA A 116 3.39 -7.00 1.69
CA ALA A 116 4.26 -8.12 1.37
C ALA A 116 5.34 -7.72 0.38
N GLN A 117 4.96 -6.99 -0.68
CA GLN A 117 5.87 -6.64 -1.76
C GLN A 117 5.34 -5.45 -2.57
N VAL A 118 6.24 -4.61 -3.07
CA VAL A 118 5.98 -3.71 -4.20
C VAL A 118 6.28 -4.48 -5.47
N LYS A 119 5.23 -4.87 -6.20
CA LYS A 119 5.38 -5.59 -7.47
C LYS A 119 6.04 -4.70 -8.53
N SER A 120 5.60 -3.45 -8.60
CA SER A 120 6.19 -2.42 -9.46
C SER A 120 5.98 -1.03 -8.88
N VAL A 121 6.91 -0.12 -9.20
CA VAL A 121 6.79 1.32 -8.95
C VAL A 121 7.35 2.09 -10.14
N GLN A 122 6.66 3.15 -10.53
CA GLN A 122 7.11 4.10 -11.53
C GLN A 122 6.81 5.53 -11.08
N GLN A 123 7.83 6.39 -11.10
CA GLN A 123 7.65 7.82 -10.90
C GLN A 123 6.98 8.44 -12.13
N TRP A 124 6.01 9.30 -11.88
CA TRP A 124 5.39 10.13 -12.91
C TRP A 124 5.99 11.53 -12.84
N LEU A 125 6.58 11.97 -13.96
CA LEU A 125 7.17 13.29 -14.04
C LEU A 125 6.07 14.34 -14.02
N ARG A 126 6.20 15.31 -13.11
CA ARG A 126 5.27 16.42 -12.92
C ARG A 126 5.97 17.75 -13.06
N LYS A 127 5.20 18.74 -13.52
CA LYS A 127 5.64 20.14 -13.65
C LYS A 127 5.54 20.91 -12.33
N ASP A 128 4.67 20.49 -11.42
CA ASP A 128 4.57 21.05 -10.07
C ASP A 128 5.65 20.46 -9.15
N ASP A 129 5.66 20.89 -7.89
CA ASP A 129 6.64 20.48 -6.88
C ASP A 129 6.35 19.12 -6.24
N PHE A 130 5.24 18.47 -6.59
CA PHE A 130 4.91 17.19 -5.99
C PHE A 130 5.68 16.05 -6.67
N LEU A 131 6.16 15.11 -5.85
CA LEU A 131 6.57 13.80 -6.34
C LEU A 131 5.34 12.92 -6.46
N GLU A 132 5.24 12.19 -7.57
CA GLU A 132 4.13 11.28 -7.79
C GLU A 132 4.63 9.94 -8.29
N PHE A 133 4.06 8.89 -7.74
CA PHE A 133 4.44 7.51 -8.02
C PHE A 133 3.19 6.67 -8.25
N ASP A 134 3.32 5.77 -9.20
CA ASP A 134 2.36 4.72 -9.49
C ASP A 134 2.93 3.40 -9.00
N TYR A 135 2.25 2.81 -8.02
CA TYR A 135 2.64 1.56 -7.39
C TYR A 135 1.65 0.46 -7.73
N THR A 136 2.17 -0.74 -7.93
CA THR A 136 1.41 -1.97 -7.73
C THR A 136 1.98 -2.65 -6.48
N VAL A 137 1.22 -2.65 -5.40
CA VAL A 137 1.59 -3.27 -4.12
C VAL A 137 0.81 -4.55 -3.90
N LEU A 138 1.42 -5.50 -3.18
CA LEU A 138 0.81 -6.76 -2.78
C LEU A 138 0.59 -6.71 -1.27
N LEU A 139 -0.67 -6.71 -0.85
CA LEU A 139 -1.04 -6.75 0.56
C LEU A 139 -1.33 -8.18 0.98
N HIS A 140 -0.75 -8.62 2.09
CA HIS A 140 -1.05 -9.89 2.70
C HIS A 140 -2.16 -9.72 3.72
N GLU A 141 -3.31 -10.35 3.48
CA GLU A 141 -4.46 -10.35 4.38
C GLU A 141 -4.35 -11.47 5.41
N MET A 142 -4.46 -11.11 6.68
CA MET A 142 -4.43 -12.03 7.82
C MET A 142 -5.81 -12.05 8.51
N PRO A 143 -6.34 -13.23 8.87
CA PRO A 143 -5.69 -14.54 8.83
C PRO A 143 -5.88 -15.34 7.54
N THR A 144 -6.58 -14.82 6.53
CA THR A 144 -6.96 -15.57 5.31
C THR A 144 -5.78 -16.07 4.47
N GLN A 145 -4.58 -15.49 4.66
CA GLN A 145 -3.37 -15.76 3.88
C GLN A 145 -3.49 -15.36 2.39
N GLU A 146 -4.44 -14.48 2.05
CA GLU A 146 -4.60 -14.02 0.68
C GLU A 146 -3.60 -12.90 0.34
N ILE A 147 -3.09 -12.91 -0.90
CA ILE A 147 -2.28 -11.83 -1.45
C ILE A 147 -3.15 -10.99 -2.38
N ILE A 148 -3.42 -9.76 -1.97
CA ILE A 148 -4.33 -8.84 -2.67
C ILE A 148 -3.49 -7.79 -3.41
N PRO A 149 -3.52 -7.78 -4.76
CA PRO A 149 -2.87 -6.74 -5.53
C PRO A 149 -3.68 -5.44 -5.48
N CYS A 150 -2.98 -4.34 -5.18
CA CYS A 150 -3.53 -3.00 -5.16
C CYS A 150 -2.71 -2.06 -6.04
N HIS A 151 -3.39 -1.35 -6.93
CA HIS A 151 -2.84 -0.19 -7.61
C HIS A 151 -2.97 1.02 -6.70
N MET A 152 -1.88 1.77 -6.53
CA MET A 152 -1.80 2.90 -5.63
C MET A 152 -1.07 4.06 -6.30
N ARG A 153 -1.78 5.18 -6.45
CA ARG A 153 -1.23 6.46 -6.86
C ARG A 153 -0.90 7.29 -5.62
N LEU A 154 0.39 7.54 -5.41
CA LEU A 154 0.90 8.25 -4.25
C LEU A 154 1.46 9.60 -4.68
N THR A 155 1.08 10.67 -3.97
CA THR A 155 1.60 12.02 -4.17
C THR A 155 2.19 12.54 -2.86
N TRP A 156 3.44 12.99 -2.91
CA TRP A 156 4.22 13.39 -1.74
C TRP A 156 4.95 14.71 -1.95
N LEU A 157 4.96 15.52 -0.90
CA LEU A 157 5.74 16.74 -0.74
C LEU A 157 6.07 16.85 0.76
N PRO A 158 7.33 17.14 1.16
CA PRO A 158 7.67 17.30 2.57
C PRO A 158 6.77 18.32 3.27
N ALA A 159 6.58 18.13 4.58
CA ALA A 159 5.66 18.91 5.44
C ALA A 159 4.17 18.87 5.05
N HIS A 160 3.79 18.12 4.00
CA HIS A 160 2.40 17.96 3.57
C HIS A 160 1.92 16.52 3.79
N PRO A 161 0.62 16.32 4.10
CA PRO A 161 0.07 14.98 4.18
C PRO A 161 0.24 14.21 2.87
N LEU A 162 0.66 12.96 2.98
CA LEU A 162 0.70 12.01 1.88
C LEU A 162 -0.70 11.85 1.29
N LYS A 163 -0.83 11.98 -0.04
CA LYS A 163 -2.09 11.75 -0.73
C LYS A 163 -2.04 10.41 -1.44
N VAL A 164 -3.04 9.58 -1.18
CA VAL A 164 -3.14 8.23 -1.72
C VAL A 164 -4.47 8.07 -2.44
N LYS A 165 -4.44 7.62 -3.68
CA LYS A 165 -5.60 7.06 -4.38
C LYS A 165 -5.29 5.61 -4.69
N HIS A 166 -6.26 4.72 -4.52
CA HIS A 166 -5.99 3.31 -4.70
C HIS A 166 -7.19 2.54 -5.24
N PHE A 167 -6.90 1.37 -5.79
CA PHE A 167 -7.87 0.35 -6.19
C PHE A 167 -7.24 -1.02 -5.94
N CYS A 168 -7.97 -1.95 -5.33
CA CYS A 168 -7.50 -3.30 -5.09
C CYS A 168 -8.40 -4.29 -5.82
N ALA A 169 -7.78 -5.27 -6.48
CA ALA A 169 -8.55 -6.34 -7.10
C ALA A 169 -9.26 -7.15 -6.01
N SER A 170 -10.52 -7.51 -6.25
CA SER A 170 -11.16 -8.53 -5.43
C SER A 170 -10.62 -9.91 -5.82
N PRO A 171 -10.37 -10.83 -4.88
CA PRO A 171 -9.93 -12.20 -5.16
C PRO A 171 -10.80 -12.93 -6.21
N LEU A 172 -12.07 -12.56 -6.35
CA LEU A 172 -13.04 -13.21 -7.24
C LEU A 172 -12.94 -12.85 -8.73
N HIS A 173 -12.13 -11.86 -9.16
CA HIS A 173 -12.17 -11.36 -10.54
C HIS A 173 -10.94 -11.67 -11.40
N GLY A 174 -10.13 -12.67 -11.00
CA GLY A 174 -8.91 -13.04 -11.72
C GLY A 174 -8.90 -14.42 -12.39
N LEU A 175 -10.00 -15.19 -12.35
CA LEU A 175 -10.02 -16.59 -12.78
C LEU A 175 -10.81 -16.88 -14.08
N GLU A 176 -11.25 -15.87 -14.82
CA GLU A 176 -11.96 -16.05 -16.11
C GLU A 176 -11.24 -15.45 -17.33
N GLU A 177 -9.91 -15.36 -17.31
CA GLU A 177 -9.13 -15.15 -18.55
C GLU A 177 -8.05 -16.24 -18.69
N GLY A 178 -8.51 -17.49 -18.80
CA GLY A 178 -7.72 -18.58 -19.36
C GLY A 178 -8.03 -18.74 -20.84
N SER A 179 -7.30 -18.05 -21.71
CA SER A 179 -7.33 -18.27 -23.16
C SER A 179 -5.94 -18.62 -23.69
N GLY A 180 -5.85 -19.80 -24.32
CA GLY A 180 -4.75 -20.25 -25.20
C GLY A 180 -4.09 -21.56 -24.74
N GLY A 181 -4.10 -22.68 -25.49
CA GLY A 181 -4.62 -22.96 -26.81
C GLY A 181 -4.42 -24.44 -27.22
N GLU A 182 -5.19 -24.84 -28.24
CA GLU A 182 -4.98 -25.90 -29.23
C GLU A 182 -4.80 -27.37 -28.80
N SER A 183 -5.82 -28.19 -29.10
CA SER A 183 -5.62 -29.51 -29.69
C SER A 183 -6.80 -29.81 -30.63
N GLY A 184 -6.49 -30.01 -31.90
CA GLY A 184 -7.48 -30.10 -32.98
C GLY A 184 -8.21 -31.44 -33.05
N SER A 185 -9.45 -31.41 -33.53
CA SER A 185 -10.03 -32.46 -34.36
C SER A 185 -11.28 -31.94 -35.07
N ALA A 186 -11.36 -32.24 -36.36
CA ALA A 186 -12.42 -31.82 -37.27
C ALA A 186 -13.71 -32.62 -37.05
N ALA A 187 -14.86 -31.94 -37.05
CA ALA A 187 -16.06 -32.30 -37.83
C ALA A 187 -17.24 -31.38 -37.48
N GLY A 188 -17.86 -30.78 -38.52
CA GLY A 188 -19.30 -30.48 -38.57
C GLY A 188 -19.80 -29.11 -38.08
N LEU A 189 -20.04 -28.19 -39.02
CA LEU A 189 -21.13 -27.18 -38.96
C LEU A 189 -22.49 -27.86 -39.28
N PRO A 190 -23.68 -27.26 -39.06
CA PRO A 190 -24.06 -25.85 -38.78
C PRO A 190 -24.91 -25.72 -37.48
N GLU A 191 -25.51 -24.62 -37.00
CA GLU A 191 -26.19 -23.46 -37.59
C GLU A 191 -26.48 -22.38 -36.52
N GLU A 192 -26.86 -21.19 -36.96
CA GLU A 192 -27.06 -19.90 -36.27
C GLU A 192 -27.97 -19.84 -35.03
N ARG A 193 -27.67 -18.89 -34.12
CA ARG A 193 -28.53 -17.73 -33.80
C ARG A 193 -27.82 -16.73 -32.88
N GLY A 194 -27.85 -15.46 -33.25
CA GLY A 194 -27.16 -14.37 -32.57
C GLY A 194 -27.98 -13.55 -31.57
N ALA A 195 -27.27 -12.64 -30.90
CA ALA A 195 -27.63 -11.32 -30.33
C ALA A 195 -26.36 -10.85 -29.55
N SER A 196 -25.61 -9.77 -29.80
CA SER A 196 -25.86 -8.31 -29.87
C SER A 196 -26.76 -7.82 -28.73
N PHE A 197 -26.37 -7.02 -27.74
CA PHE A 197 -25.29 -6.03 -27.55
C PHE A 197 -24.75 -6.11 -26.13
#